data_AF-F2NIV2-F1
#
_entry.id   AF-F2NIV2-F1
#
_cell.length_a   1.000
_cell.length_b   1.000
_cell.length_c   1.000
_cell.angle_alpha   90.00
_cell.angle_beta   90.00
_cell.angle_gamma   90.00
#
_symmetry.space_group_name_H-M   'P 1'
#
loop_
_entity.id
_entity.type
_entity.pdbx_description
1 polymer ?
#
loop_
_entity_poly.entity_id
_entity_poly.type
_entity_poly.pdbx_seq_one_letter_code
_entity_poly.pdbx_strand_id
1 'polypeptide(L)' 'MINLVWHKSFIRDFKKTRRKYPEITEKLEKALKIFVNDPYHPILGTHKLSGKLKGHYAFGLG' A
#
# COMPACT_ATOMS: atom_id res chain seq x y z
N MET A 1 13.17 3.20 9.80
CA MET A 1 11.75 2.95 10.08
C MET A 1 10.94 4.03 9.41
N ILE A 2 10.06 3.66 8.47
CA ILE A 2 9.24 4.63 7.73
C ILE A 2 8.02 5.00 8.55
N ASN A 3 7.72 6.31 8.63
CA ASN A 3 6.47 6.77 9.22
C ASN A 3 5.34 6.73 8.19
N LEU A 4 4.21 6.12 8.54
CA LEU A 4 3.05 6.00 7.66
C LEU A 4 2.11 7.18 7.86
N VAL A 5 1.84 7.91 6.78
CA VAL A 5 0.87 9.01 6.77
C VAL A 5 -0.24 8.69 5.78
N TRP A 6 -1.49 8.85 6.22
CA TRP A 6 -2.66 8.46 5.44
C TRP A 6 -3.41 9.68 4.92
N HIS A 7 -3.64 9.72 3.61
CA HIS A 7 -4.53 10.72 3.04
C HIS A 7 -6.01 10.37 3.33
N LYS A 8 -6.86 11.37 3.56
CA LYS A 8 -8.28 11.15 3.86
C LYS A 8 -9.00 10.38 2.75
N SER A 9 -8.62 10.60 1.48
CA SER A 9 -9.18 9.84 0.35
C SER A 9 -8.82 8.36 0.44
N PHE A 10 -7.57 8.03 0.77
CA PHE A 10 -7.13 6.64 0.95
C PHE A 10 -7.96 5.93 2.01
N ILE A 11 -8.15 6.56 3.18
CA ILE A 11 -8.95 5.96 4.27
C ILE A 11 -10.39 5.70 3.81
N ARG A 12 -11.01 6.67 3.10
CA ARG A 12 -12.37 6.53 2.59
C ARG A 12 -12.48 5.39 1.58
N ASP A 13 -11.55 5.31 0.65
CA ASP A 13 -11.59 4.34 -0.43
C ASP A 13 -11.28 2.94 0.11
N PHE A 14 -10.32 2.81 1.03
CA PHE A 14 -10.02 1.57 1.74
C PHE A 14 -11.22 1.06 2.55
N LYS A 15 -11.96 1.94 3.24
CA LYS A 15 -13.19 1.55 3.95
C LYS A 15 -14.23 0.92 3.01
N LYS A 16 -14.37 1.43 1.79
CA LYS A 16 -15.26 0.85 0.77
C LYS A 16 -14.74 -0.50 0.29
N THR A 17 -13.44 -0.59 -0.02
CA THR A 17 -12.82 -1.83 -0.50
C THR A 17 -12.93 -2.95 0.52
N ARG A 18 -12.65 -2.68 1.81
CA ARG A 18 -12.76 -3.68 2.88
C ARG A 18 -14.18 -4.22 3.06
N ARG A 19 -15.21 -3.40 2.82
CA ARG A 19 -16.61 -3.89 2.89
C ARG A 19 -16.91 -4.91 1.80
N LYS A 20 -16.29 -4.79 0.63
CA LYS A 20 -16.47 -5.70 -0.50
C LYS A 20 -15.52 -6.90 -0.43
N TYR A 21 -14.31 -6.70 0.10
CA TYR A 21 -13.23 -7.68 0.19
C TYR A 21 -12.62 -7.62 1.61
N PRO A 22 -13.23 -8.27 2.61
CA PRO A 22 -12.78 -8.19 4.01
C PRO A 22 -11.31 -8.62 4.21
N GLU A 23 -10.85 -9.59 3.42
CA GLU A 23 -9.50 -10.17 3.43
C GLU A 23 -8.40 -9.16 3.09
N ILE A 24 -8.76 -8.06 2.40
CA ILE A 24 -7.79 -7.03 2.03
C ILE A 24 -7.15 -6.35 3.24
N THR A 25 -7.82 -6.39 4.40
CA THR A 25 -7.30 -5.83 5.65
C THR A 25 -6.04 -6.53 6.10
N GLU A 26 -6.10 -7.87 6.16
CA GLU A 26 -4.98 -8.69 6.60
C GLU A 26 -3.84 -8.63 5.59
N LYS A 27 -4.16 -8.65 4.29
CA LYS A 27 -3.15 -8.50 3.22
C LYS A 27 -2.43 -7.16 3.31
N LEU A 28 -3.17 -6.06 3.48
CA LEU A 28 -2.59 -4.73 3.63
C LEU A 28 -1.71 -4.65 4.89
N GLU A 29 -2.16 -5.18 6.02
CA GLU A 29 -1.38 -5.18 7.25
C GLU A 29 -0.04 -5.93 7.10
N LYS A 30 -0.06 -7.12 6.49
CA LYS A 30 1.16 -7.90 6.20
C LYS A 30 2.11 -7.13 5.29
N ALA A 31 1.60 -6.57 4.20
CA ALA A 31 2.41 -5.80 3.27
C ALA A 31 3.01 -4.55 3.92
N LEU A 32 2.27 -3.83 4.77
CA LEU A 32 2.77 -2.65 5.49
C LEU A 32 3.87 -3.00 6.50
N LYS A 33 3.76 -4.14 7.20
CA LYS A 33 4.83 -4.60 8.11
C LYS A 33 6.13 -4.85 7.36
N ILE A 34 6.08 -5.38 6.14
CA ILE A 34 7.26 -5.56 5.29
C ILE A 34 7.75 -4.17 4.82
N PHE A 35 6.85 -3.34 4.29
CA PHE A 35 7.20 -2.04 3.71
C PHE A 35 7.88 -1.09 4.70
N VAL A 36 7.44 -1.05 5.96
CA VAL A 36 8.03 -0.18 6.99
C VAL A 36 9.48 -0.56 7.31
N ASN A 37 9.83 -1.84 7.12
CA ASN A 37 11.17 -2.38 7.35
C ASN A 37 12.03 -2.31 6.08
N ASP A 38 11.51 -2.81 4.95
CA ASP A 38 12.15 -2.81 3.63
C ASP A 38 11.12 -2.47 2.53
N PRO A 39 11.11 -1.21 2.05
CA PRO A 39 10.21 -0.76 0.99
C PRO A 39 10.41 -1.44 -0.35
N TYR A 40 11.60 -1.98 -0.62
CA TYR A 40 11.96 -2.58 -1.90
C TYR A 40 12.06 -4.10 -1.82
N HIS A 41 11.52 -4.67 -0.74
CA HIS A 41 11.45 -6.12 -0.57
C HIS A 41 10.76 -6.76 -1.80
N PRO A 42 11.36 -7.80 -2.42
CA PRO A 42 10.86 -8.36 -3.69
C PRO A 42 9.39 -8.78 -3.67
N ILE A 43 8.90 -9.27 -2.52
CA ILE A 43 7.49 -9.69 -2.33
C ILE A 43 6.50 -8.54 -2.54
N LEU A 44 6.92 -7.29 -2.30
CA LEU A 44 6.08 -6.10 -2.46
C LEU A 44 5.98 -5.66 -3.93
N GLY A 45 6.93 -6.04 -4.79
CA GLY A 45 6.95 -5.61 -6.18
C GLY A 45 6.95 -4.08 -6.34
N THR A 46 7.61 -3.38 -5.42
CA THR A 46 7.61 -1.91 -5.37
C THR A 46 8.25 -1.33 -6.62
N HIS A 47 7.53 -0.48 -7.33
CA HIS A 47 8.01 0.15 -8.56
C HIS A 47 7.62 1.62 -8.65
N LYS A 48 8.41 2.39 -9.41
CA LYS A 48 8.14 3.80 -9.70
C LYS A 48 6.97 3.92 -10.67
N LEU A 49 6.07 4.86 -10.39
CA LEU A 49 5.01 5.20 -11.32
C LEU A 49 5.50 6.24 -12.34
N SER A 50 4.85 6.25 -13.50
CA SER A 50 5.18 7.13 -14.63
C SER A 50 4.03 8.09 -14.99
N GLY A 51 4.24 8.97 -15.96
CA GLY A 51 3.24 9.92 -16.43
C GLY A 51 2.81 10.92 -15.35
N LYS A 52 1.49 11.14 -15.19
CA LYS A 52 0.91 12.05 -14.19
C LYS A 52 1.24 11.69 -12.73
N LEU A 53 1.67 10.45 -12.49
CA LEU A 53 2.04 9.93 -11.17
C LEU A 53 3.55 9.85 -10.97
N LYS A 54 4.34 10.48 -11.84
CA LYS A 54 5.81 10.53 -11.70
C LYS A 54 6.19 11.09 -10.33
N GLY A 55 7.08 10.37 -9.65
CA GLY A 55 7.49 10.69 -8.27
C GLY A 55 6.75 9.88 -7.19
N HIS A 56 5.69 9.17 -7.56
CA HIS A 56 5.01 8.21 -6.69
C HIS A 56 5.47 6.77 -6.96
N TYR A 57 5.15 5.88 -6.02
CA TYR A 57 5.44 4.45 -6.07
C TYR A 57 4.17 3.65 -5.81
N ALA A 58 4.13 2.43 -6.30
CA ALA A 58 3.12 1.44 -5.96
C ALA A 58 3.78 0.13 -5.53
N PHE A 59 3.12 -0.58 -4.63
CA PHE A 59 3.47 -1.94 -4.21
C PHE A 59 2.22 -2.82 -4.14
N GLY A 60 2.38 -4.12 -4.31
CA GLY A 60 1.31 -5.12 -4.29
C GLY A 60 1.03 -5.69 -2.90
N LEU A 61 -0.18 -6.23 -2.73
CA LEU A 61 -0.63 -6.82 -1.45
C LEU A 61 -0.53 -8.36 -1.41
N GLY A 62 0.02 -8.98 -2.47
CA GLY A 62 0.02 -10.44 -2.64
C GLY A 62 -1.28 -10.97 -3.25
#